data_AF-A0A445IZ15-F1
#
_entry.id   AF-A0A445IZ15-F1
#
_cell.length_a   1.000
_cell.length_b   1.000
_cell.length_c   1.000
_cell.angle_alpha   90.00
_cell.angle_beta   90.00
_cell.angle_gamma   90.00
#
_symmetry.space_group_name_H-M   'P 1'
#
loop_
_entity.id
_entity.type
_entity.pdbx_description
1 polymer ?
#
loop_
_entity_poly.entity_id
_entity_poly.type
_entity_poly.pdbx_seq_one_letter_code
_entity_poly.pdbx_strand_id
1 'polypeptide(L)'
;MNIVFGMKSNLSLDAWDKPMLEGQEHRKGSFYAIPILDTPTTEASLIQQYPSYCRPNIWPRNALPELEVAFKALGKLIFDIELMLSYHCDQYVSKGMKIHKDEGLESILHRSRCHKGRLLYYFPSQQG
;
A
#
# COMPACT_ATOMS: atom_id res chain seq x y z
N MET A 1 15.57 -7.12 12.67
CA MET A 1 14.83 -6.90 11.42
C MET A 1 13.94 -5.70 11.64
N ASN A 2 14.39 -4.51 11.25
CA ASN A 2 13.63 -3.28 11.46
C ASN A 2 12.67 -3.09 10.28
N ILE A 3 11.40 -3.45 10.47
CA ILE A 3 10.34 -3.15 9.51
C ILE A 3 9.91 -1.71 9.79
N VAL A 4 10.35 -0.78 8.95
CA VAL A 4 9.89 0.61 8.99
C VAL A 4 8.61 0.70 8.18
N PHE A 5 7.47 0.88 8.86
CA PHE A 5 6.21 1.26 8.21
C PHE A 5 6.21 2.77 7.98
N GLY A 6 5.96 3.18 6.74
CA GLY A 6 5.82 4.59 6.40
C GLY A 6 4.84 4.77 5.25
N MET A 7 3.70 5.41 5.55
CA MET A 7 2.89 6.06 4.52
C MET A 7 3.67 7.32 4.08
N LYS A 8 4.37 7.23 2.94
CA LYS A 8 4.99 8.42 2.33
C LYS A 8 3.99 9.04 1.34
N SER A 9 3.50 10.23 1.67
CA SER A 9 2.58 11.01 0.84
C SER A 9 3.24 11.84 -0.27
N ASN A 10 4.57 11.87 -0.41
CA ASN A 10 5.26 12.76 -1.37
C ASN A 10 6.57 12.18 -1.94
N LEU A 11 6.56 10.95 -2.46
CA LEU A 11 7.60 10.52 -3.42
C LEU A 11 7.03 10.68 -4.83
N SER A 12 7.85 11.19 -5.77
CA SER A 12 7.41 11.49 -7.13
C SER A 12 6.65 10.30 -7.74
N LEU A 13 5.64 10.63 -8.56
CA LEU A 13 4.80 9.68 -9.29
C LEU A 13 5.60 8.62 -10.07
N ASP A 14 6.89 8.86 -10.31
CA ASP A 14 7.80 8.02 -11.09
C ASP A 14 8.35 6.80 -10.33
N ALA A 15 8.19 6.73 -9.00
CA ALA A 15 8.62 5.58 -8.21
C ALA A 15 7.75 4.33 -8.42
N TRP A 16 6.55 4.50 -9.00
CA TRP A 16 5.60 3.44 -9.35
C TRP A 16 5.90 2.75 -10.68
N ASP A 17 6.77 3.35 -11.50
CA ASP A 17 7.00 2.95 -12.90
C ASP A 17 8.24 2.09 -13.12
N LYS A 18 9.00 1.79 -12.06
CA LYS A 18 10.29 1.11 -12.19
C LYS A 18 10.26 -0.19 -11.38
N PRO A 19 10.14 -1.37 -12.01
CA PRO A 19 10.52 -2.61 -11.35
C PRO A 19 11.99 -2.46 -10.96
N MET A 20 12.27 -2.40 -9.65
CA MET A 20 13.61 -2.15 -9.11
C MET A 20 14.27 -0.87 -9.66
N LEU A 21 14.14 0.25 -8.95
CA LEU A 21 15.08 1.35 -9.12
C LEU A 21 16.46 0.93 -8.58
N GLU A 22 17.32 0.46 -9.47
CA GLU A 22 18.77 0.72 -9.35
C GLU A 22 19.00 2.21 -9.64
N GLY A 23 18.72 3.06 -8.65
CA GLY A 23 18.93 4.50 -8.75
C GLY A 23 19.69 4.99 -7.55
N GLN A 24 20.97 5.37 -7.76
CA GLN A 24 21.90 6.14 -6.91
C GLN A 24 21.69 6.24 -5.37
N GLU A 25 21.11 5.22 -4.73
CA GLU A 25 21.31 4.84 -3.34
C GLU A 25 21.58 3.33 -3.35
N HIS A 26 22.83 2.95 -3.66
CA HIS A 26 23.33 1.58 -3.93
C HIS A 26 23.09 0.52 -2.83
N ARG A 27 22.21 0.75 -1.85
CA ARG A 27 22.00 -0.16 -0.70
C ARG A 27 20.55 -0.37 -0.32
N LYS A 28 19.56 -0.10 -1.18
CA LYS A 28 18.15 -0.36 -0.84
C LYS A 28 17.35 -0.93 -2.02
N GLY A 29 16.63 -2.03 -1.79
CA GLY A 29 15.61 -2.58 -2.67
C GLY A 29 14.21 -2.23 -2.17
N SER A 30 13.23 -2.12 -3.08
CA SER A 30 11.82 -1.93 -2.75
C SER A 30 10.94 -2.82 -3.60
N PHE A 31 9.92 -3.42 -2.99
CA PHE A 31 8.86 -4.15 -3.67
C PHE A 31 7.51 -3.53 -3.28
N TYR A 32 6.65 -3.31 -4.27
CA TYR A 32 5.34 -2.70 -4.07
C TYR A 32 4.24 -3.65 -4.54
N ALA A 33 3.19 -3.78 -3.74
CA ALA A 33 1.98 -4.49 -4.12
C ALA A 33 0.79 -3.97 -3.32
N ILE A 34 -0.40 -4.19 -3.86
CA ILE A 34 -1.69 -3.87 -3.24
C ILE A 34 -2.13 -5.10 -2.45
N PRO A 35 -2.21 -5.03 -1.11
CA PRO A 35 -2.41 -6.23 -0.30
C PRO A 35 -3.83 -6.80 -0.36
N ILE A 36 -4.82 -5.99 -0.74
CA ILE A 36 -6.24 -6.37 -0.67
C ILE A 36 -6.79 -6.80 -2.03
N LEU A 37 -6.40 -6.10 -3.11
CA LEU A 37 -6.92 -6.31 -4.46
C LEU A 37 -5.77 -6.40 -5.46
N ASP A 38 -5.65 -7.52 -6.17
CA ASP A 38 -4.60 -7.67 -7.18
C ASP A 38 -4.80 -6.77 -8.39
N THR A 39 -6.04 -6.52 -8.77
CA THR A 39 -6.42 -5.65 -9.87
C THR A 39 -7.34 -4.56 -9.30
N PRO A 40 -6.86 -3.32 -9.14
CA PRO A 40 -7.64 -2.26 -8.46
C PRO A 40 -8.96 -1.93 -9.17
N THR A 41 -8.95 -1.97 -10.50
CA THR A 41 -10.13 -1.72 -11.33
C THR A 41 -9.97 -2.32 -12.72
N THR A 42 -11.09 -2.60 -13.37
CA THR A 42 -11.19 -2.97 -14.79
C THR A 42 -11.82 -1.85 -15.64
N GLU A 43 -12.22 -0.75 -15.01
CA GLU A 43 -12.86 0.38 -15.68
C GLU A 43 -11.86 1.14 -16.56
N ALA A 44 -12.07 1.10 -17.88
CA ALA A 44 -11.15 1.70 -18.85
C ALA A 44 -10.96 3.21 -18.64
N SER A 45 -12.01 3.93 -18.25
CA SER A 45 -11.96 5.36 -17.95
C SER A 45 -11.01 5.66 -16.78
N LEU A 46 -11.10 4.88 -15.70
CA LEU A 46 -10.23 5.03 -14.53
C LEU A 46 -8.79 4.61 -14.82
N ILE A 47 -8.59 3.55 -15.62
CA ILE A 47 -7.25 3.13 -16.05
C ILE A 47 -6.59 4.22 -16.89
N GLN A 48 -7.34 4.83 -17.82
CA GLN A 48 -6.84 5.91 -18.66
C GLN A 48 -6.55 7.18 -17.84
N GLN A 49 -7.41 7.52 -16.89
CA GLN A 49 -7.29 8.72 -16.08
C GLN A 49 -6.20 8.59 -14.99
N TYR A 50 -6.05 7.40 -14.40
CA TYR A 50 -5.16 7.13 -13.26
C TYR A 50 -4.31 5.86 -13.47
N PRO A 51 -3.48 5.79 -14.53
CA PRO A 51 -2.80 4.55 -14.93
C PRO A 51 -1.87 4.00 -13.85
N SER A 52 -1.19 4.85 -13.08
CA SER A 52 -0.27 4.43 -12.01
C SER A 52 -0.97 3.85 -10.77
N TYR A 53 -2.26 4.12 -10.58
CA TYR A 53 -3.06 3.58 -9.48
C TYR A 53 -3.84 2.32 -9.86
N CYS A 54 -4.04 2.08 -11.15
CA CYS A 54 -4.86 0.98 -11.65
C CYS A 54 -4.04 -0.23 -12.10
N ARG A 55 -2.72 -0.22 -11.88
CA ARG A 55 -1.86 -1.34 -12.29
C ARG A 55 -2.13 -2.59 -11.46
N PRO A 56 -2.25 -3.75 -12.10
CA PRO A 56 -2.29 -5.02 -11.39
C PRO A 56 -0.97 -5.32 -10.67
N ASN A 57 -1.04 -6.09 -9.59
CA ASN A 57 0.12 -6.60 -8.88
C ASN A 57 0.95 -7.54 -9.77
N ILE A 58 2.28 -7.47 -9.60
CA ILE A 58 3.23 -8.38 -10.23
C ILE A 58 3.89 -9.22 -9.14
N TRP A 59 3.56 -10.50 -9.09
CA TRP A 59 4.05 -11.43 -8.07
C TRP A 59 5.20 -12.30 -8.60
N PRO A 60 6.29 -12.49 -7.83
CA PRO A 60 7.46 -13.27 -8.25
C PRO A 60 7.22 -14.79 -8.12
N ARG A 61 6.20 -15.31 -8.80
CA ARG A 61 5.69 -16.68 -8.61
C ARG A 61 6.73 -17.80 -8.79
N ASN A 62 7.73 -17.58 -9.64
CA ASN A 62 8.78 -18.58 -9.88
C ASN A 62 9.93 -18.50 -8.87
N ALA A 63 10.22 -17.30 -8.34
CA ALA A 63 11.37 -17.07 -7.47
C ALA A 63 11.00 -17.10 -5.98
N LEU A 64 9.77 -16.71 -5.63
CA LEU A 64 9.25 -16.67 -4.28
C LEU A 64 7.70 -16.78 -4.28
N PRO A 65 7.15 -17.97 -4.58
CA PRO A 65 5.70 -18.17 -4.70
C PRO A 65 4.91 -17.84 -3.43
N GLU A 66 5.52 -18.01 -2.25
CA GLU A 66 4.89 -17.78 -0.95
C GLU A 66 4.68 -16.29 -0.64
N LEU A 67 5.38 -15.41 -1.36
CA LEU A 67 5.32 -13.96 -1.10
C LEU A 67 3.91 -13.41 -1.24
N GLU A 68 3.20 -13.82 -2.28
CA GLU A 68 1.85 -13.33 -2.56
C GLU A 68 0.91 -13.60 -1.37
N VAL A 69 0.89 -14.86 -0.91
CA VAL A 69 0.03 -15.29 0.20
C VAL A 69 0.41 -14.57 1.50
N ALA A 70 1.70 -14.55 1.83
CA ALA A 70 2.18 -13.91 3.06
C ALA A 70 1.93 -12.39 3.07
N PHE A 71 2.18 -11.72 1.95
CA PHE A 71 1.99 -10.28 1.82
C PHE A 71 0.51 -9.90 1.94
N LYS A 72 -0.39 -10.63 1.27
CA LYS A 72 -1.84 -10.40 1.37
C LYS A 72 -2.36 -10.68 2.77
N ALA A 73 -1.91 -11.76 3.41
CA ALA A 73 -2.31 -12.08 4.79
C ALA A 73 -1.91 -10.98 5.78
N LEU A 74 -0.66 -10.51 5.71
CA LEU A 74 -0.17 -9.40 6.53
C LEU A 74 -0.94 -8.10 6.24
N GLY A 75 -1.14 -7.78 4.96
CA GLY A 75 -1.82 -6.56 4.61
C GLY A 75 -3.31 -6.57 4.96
N LYS A 76 -3.98 -7.72 4.92
CA LYS A 76 -5.34 -7.87 5.46
C LYS A 76 -5.37 -7.62 6.96
N LEU A 77 -4.43 -8.20 7.72
CA LEU A 77 -4.34 -7.98 9.16
C LEU A 77 -4.17 -6.49 9.50
N ILE A 78 -3.26 -5.81 8.80
CA ILE A 78 -3.03 -4.36 8.98
C ILE A 78 -4.31 -3.59 8.65
N PHE A 79 -4.97 -3.91 7.53
CA PHE A 79 -6.21 -3.26 7.11
C PHE A 79 -7.35 -3.45 8.12
N ASP A 80 -7.52 -4.67 8.67
CA ASP A 80 -8.53 -4.94 9.69
C ASP A 80 -8.29 -4.07 10.95
N ILE A 81 -7.02 -3.90 11.36
CA ILE A 81 -6.63 -3.01 12.47
C ILE A 81 -6.90 -1.53 12.13
N GLU A 82 -6.59 -1.09 10.89
CA GLU A 82 -6.86 0.27 10.43
C GLU A 82 -8.35 0.61 10.47
N LEU A 83 -9.23 -0.34 10.12
CA LEU A 83 -10.68 -0.16 10.22
C LEU A 83 -11.12 0.01 11.68
N MET A 84 -10.62 -0.84 12.59
CA MET A 84 -10.93 -0.72 14.03
C MET A 84 -10.48 0.62 14.60
N LEU A 85 -9.26 1.05 14.27
CA LEU A 85 -8.72 2.32 14.70
C LEU A 85 -9.59 3.48 14.17
N SER A 86 -9.91 3.44 12.89
CA SER A 86 -10.68 4.48 12.21
C SER A 86 -12.10 4.59 12.76
N TYR A 87 -12.75 3.47 13.08
CA TYR A 87 -14.04 3.46 13.78
C TYR A 87 -13.97 4.24 15.08
N HIS A 88 -12.95 3.98 15.92
CA HIS A 88 -12.81 4.70 17.19
C HIS A 88 -12.44 6.17 17.01
N CYS A 89 -11.66 6.51 15.98
CA CYS A 89 -11.40 7.91 15.62
C CYS A 89 -12.70 8.64 15.21
N ASP A 90 -13.52 8.02 14.37
CA ASP A 90 -14.82 8.58 13.95
C ASP A 90 -15.74 8.80 15.16
N GLN A 91 -15.81 7.82 16.09
CA GLN A 91 -16.58 7.95 17.34
C GLN A 91 -16.05 9.05 18.28
N TYR A 92 -14.74 9.33 18.26
CA TYR A 92 -14.17 10.40 19.07
C TYR A 92 -14.52 11.77 18.51
N VAL A 93 -14.32 11.95 17.20
CA VAL A 93 -14.56 13.23 16.51
C VAL A 93 -16.06 13.57 16.44
N SER A 94 -16.94 12.55 16.39
CA SER A 94 -18.39 12.75 16.37
C SER A 94 -18.95 13.50 17.60
N LYS A 95 -18.17 13.57 18.69
CA LYS A 95 -18.51 14.34 19.90
C LYS A 95 -18.41 15.85 19.70
N GLY A 96 -17.55 16.30 18.79
CA GLY A 96 -17.27 17.72 18.51
C GLY A 96 -17.73 18.19 17.12
N MET A 97 -18.01 17.26 16.21
CA MET A 97 -18.41 17.55 14.83
C MET A 97 -19.43 16.52 14.35
N LYS A 98 -20.43 16.94 13.59
CA LYS A 98 -21.31 15.96 12.91
C LYS A 98 -20.54 15.33 11.75
N ILE A 99 -20.42 14.01 11.77
CA ILE A 99 -19.91 13.22 10.65
C ILE A 99 -21.13 12.67 9.91
N HIS A 100 -21.28 12.98 8.62
CA HIS A 100 -22.37 12.42 7.85
C HIS A 100 -22.10 10.95 7.51
N LYS A 101 -23.18 10.24 7.17
CA LYS A 101 -23.09 8.87 6.66
C LYS A 101 -22.15 8.87 5.44
N ASP A 102 -21.20 7.94 5.41
CA ASP A 102 -20.19 7.77 4.35
C ASP A 102 -19.05 8.81 4.28
N GLU A 103 -18.94 9.68 5.29
CA GLU A 103 -17.81 10.62 5.46
C GLU A 103 -16.80 10.19 6.53
N GLY A 104 -17.14 9.20 7.35
CA GLY A 104 -16.22 8.64 8.34
C GLY A 104 -14.99 7.99 7.71
N LEU A 105 -13.86 8.06 8.39
CA LEU A 105 -12.61 7.42 7.97
C LEU A 105 -12.80 5.93 7.75
N GLU A 106 -13.54 5.25 8.63
CA GLU A 106 -13.82 3.82 8.51
C GLU A 106 -14.52 3.51 7.17
N SER A 107 -15.56 4.27 6.83
CA SER A 107 -16.32 4.07 5.60
C SER A 107 -15.51 4.44 4.36
N ILE A 108 -14.65 5.46 4.44
CA ILE A 108 -13.72 5.84 3.37
C ILE A 108 -12.68 4.74 3.12
N LEU A 109 -12.10 4.17 4.18
CA LEU A 109 -11.12 3.10 4.07
C LEU A 109 -11.75 1.82 3.53
N HIS A 110 -12.95 1.47 4.00
CA HIS A 110 -13.66 0.28 3.52
C HIS A 110 -13.94 0.30 2.01
N ARG A 111 -14.23 1.48 1.42
CA ARG A 111 -14.44 1.63 -0.04
C ARG A 111 -13.15 1.85 -0.82
N SER A 112 -12.04 2.15 -0.15
CA SER A 112 -10.76 2.44 -0.81
C SER A 112 -10.20 1.20 -1.48
N ARG A 113 -9.81 1.34 -2.74
CA ARG A 113 -9.16 0.27 -3.52
C ARG A 113 -7.65 0.46 -3.66
N CYS A 114 -7.11 1.49 -3.05
CA CYS A 114 -5.76 1.97 -3.29
C CYS A 114 -4.79 1.70 -2.12
N HIS A 115 -5.04 0.66 -1.32
CA HIS A 115 -4.12 0.25 -0.26
C HIS A 115 -2.78 -0.16 -0.87
N LYS A 116 -1.68 0.41 -0.39
CA LYS A 116 -0.35 0.24 -1.00
C LYS A 116 0.62 -0.26 0.05
N GLY A 117 1.09 -1.50 -0.12
CA GLY A 117 2.14 -2.06 0.70
C GLY A 117 3.50 -1.89 0.03
N ARG A 118 4.54 -1.70 0.84
CA ARG A 118 5.93 -1.59 0.41
C ARG A 118 6.80 -2.47 1.29
N LEU A 119 7.50 -3.43 0.68
CA LEU A 119 8.63 -4.10 1.32
C LEU A 119 9.90 -3.31 1.04
N LEU A 120 10.73 -3.17 2.07
CA LEU A 120 12.01 -2.50 2.03
C LEU A 120 13.10 -3.50 2.40
N TYR A 121 14.11 -3.61 1.55
CA TYR A 121 15.30 -4.40 1.84
C TYR A 121 16.52 -3.47 1.83
N TYR A 122 17.34 -3.52 2.88
CA TYR A 122 18.57 -2.75 2.98
C TYR A 122 19.75 -3.70 2.79
N PHE A 123 20.56 -3.49 1.76
CA PHE A 123 21.75 -4.29 1.51
C PHE A 123 22.83 -3.99 2.56
N PRO A 124 23.63 -4.99 2.97
CA PRO A 124 24.71 -4.77 3.91
C PRO A 124 25.69 -3.72 3.39
N SER A 125 26.24 -2.90 4.28
CA SER A 125 27.37 -2.03 3.95
C SER A 125 28.59 -2.89 3.68
N GLN A 126 29.22 -2.74 2.51
CA GLN A 126 30.58 -3.26 2.35
C GLN A 126 31.47 -2.50 3.34
N GLN A 127 31.90 -3.19 4.39
CA GLN A 127 33.00 -2.73 5.23
C GLN A 127 34.25 -2.80 4.35
N GLY A 128 34.93 -1.65 4.21
CA GLY A 128 36.25 -1.57 3.57
C GLY A 128 37.34 -2.17 4.45
#